data_AF-A0A1G6TJE7-F1
#
_entry.id   AF-A0A1G6TJE7-F1
#
_cell.length_a   1.000
_cell.length_b   1.000
_cell.length_c   1.000
_cell.angle_alpha   90.00
_cell.angle_beta   90.00
_cell.angle_gamma   90.00
#
_symmetry.space_group_name_H-M   'P 1'
#
loop_
_entity.id
_entity.type
_entity.pdbx_description
1 polymer ?
#
loop_
_entity_poly.entity_id
_entity_poly.type
_entity_poly.pdbx_seq_one_letter_code
_entity_poly.pdbx_strand_id
1 'polypeptide(L)'
;MQAGTAEEMLGLRAEMGGMFAELRGFIDRRIAELSAEVHATVQLVDYSEENLSGQLTRIHEQIAGLVAIPAATTRNSGVELEAVVQATEAAANTIMEAAEAIQAWLDGDKQDAASLRLVSEKVSSIFEACSFQDVTGQRIRRAIQHLQQVEQMLEGMIPGGAAPVETVTVTAMMHTVAAPEQAGPDLAQAEIDRLLNG
;
A
#
# COMPACT_ATOMS: atom_id res chain seq x y z
N MET A 1 18.84 100.31 8.40
CA MET A 1 17.86 99.34 8.94
C MET A 1 17.73 98.07 8.08
N GLN A 2 18.72 97.75 7.22
CA GLN A 2 18.68 96.60 6.29
C GLN A 2 19.69 95.47 6.64
N ALA A 3 20.54 95.64 7.65
CA ALA A 3 21.56 94.65 8.02
C ALA A 3 21.05 93.53 8.93
N GLY A 4 20.08 93.80 9.83
CA GLY A 4 19.55 92.81 10.77
C GLY A 4 18.75 91.68 10.12
N THR A 5 18.09 91.95 8.98
CA THR A 5 17.27 90.95 8.27
C THR A 5 18.10 89.88 7.55
N ALA A 6 19.36 90.18 7.21
CA ALA A 6 20.26 89.24 6.53
C ALA A 6 20.91 88.25 7.52
N GLU A 7 21.30 88.71 8.72
CA GLU A 7 21.80 87.84 9.80
C GLU A 7 20.70 86.92 10.36
N GLU A 8 19.48 87.42 10.54
CA GLU A 8 18.33 86.61 10.97
C GLU A 8 17.98 85.50 9.94
N MET A 9 18.00 85.83 8.64
CA MET A 9 17.80 84.85 7.56
C MET A 9 18.92 83.80 7.47
N LEU A 10 20.16 84.17 7.78
CA LEU A 10 21.29 83.24 7.85
C LEU A 10 21.17 82.30 9.06
N GLY A 11 20.76 82.81 10.22
CA GLY A 11 20.50 82.02 11.42
C GLY A 11 19.37 81.01 11.22
N LEU A 12 18.23 81.43 10.67
CA LEU A 12 17.09 80.55 10.39
C LEU A 12 17.45 79.45 9.38
N ARG A 13 18.25 79.78 8.36
CA ARG A 13 18.75 78.79 7.38
C ARG A 13 19.71 77.78 8.00
N ALA A 14 20.55 78.20 8.94
CA ALA A 14 21.44 77.32 9.68
C ALA A 14 20.67 76.38 10.61
N GLU A 15 19.66 76.88 11.34
CA GLU A 15 18.78 76.08 12.19
C GLU A 15 17.97 75.06 11.38
N MET A 16 17.34 75.48 10.26
CA MET A 16 16.69 74.55 9.33
C MET A 16 17.67 73.50 8.79
N GLY A 17 18.89 73.90 8.43
CA GLY A 17 19.94 72.98 8.00
C GLY A 17 20.30 71.95 9.06
N GLY A 18 20.37 72.35 10.33
CA GLY A 18 20.58 71.47 11.48
C GLY A 18 19.44 70.47 11.66
N MET A 19 18.18 70.93 11.65
CA MET A 19 17.01 70.05 11.74
C MET A 19 16.94 69.04 10.58
N PHE A 20 17.28 69.45 9.35
CA PHE A 20 17.35 68.54 8.21
C PHE A 20 18.48 67.52 8.34
N ALA A 21 19.63 67.91 8.93
CA ALA A 21 20.73 66.99 9.18
C ALA A 21 20.35 65.94 10.25
N GLU A 22 19.64 66.34 11.30
CA GLU A 22 19.11 65.44 12.32
C GLU A 22 18.07 64.48 11.73
N LEU A 23 17.11 65.00 10.95
CA LEU A 23 16.11 64.18 10.27
C LEU A 23 16.75 63.17 9.31
N ARG A 24 17.78 63.59 8.56
CA ARG A 24 18.54 62.70 7.69
C ARG A 24 19.25 61.61 8.50
N GLY A 25 19.93 61.97 9.59
CA GLY A 25 20.58 60.99 10.47
C GLY A 25 19.59 60.00 11.09
N PHE A 26 18.40 60.47 11.46
CA PHE A 26 17.32 59.61 11.95
C PHE A 26 16.82 58.65 10.85
N ILE A 27 16.57 59.15 9.64
CA ILE A 27 16.12 58.32 8.50
C ILE A 27 17.18 57.27 8.14
N ASP A 28 18.46 57.64 8.06
CA ASP A 28 19.55 56.73 7.74
C ASP A 28 19.64 55.59 8.77
N ARG A 29 19.48 55.92 10.07
CA ARG A 29 19.42 54.92 11.14
C ARG A 29 18.21 53.99 11.02
N ARG A 30 17.02 54.54 10.72
CA ARG A 30 15.79 53.74 10.55
C ARG A 30 15.84 52.85 9.32
N ILE A 31 16.43 53.32 8.22
CA ILE A 31 16.66 52.51 7.02
C ILE A 31 17.61 51.35 7.35
N ALA A 32 18.70 51.61 8.08
CA ALA A 32 19.63 50.56 8.48
C ALA A 32 18.98 49.50 9.39
N GLU A 33 18.21 49.94 10.39
CA GLU A 33 17.46 49.05 11.29
C GLU A 33 16.42 48.21 10.51
N LEU A 34 15.61 48.84 9.68
CA LEU A 34 14.60 48.15 8.88
C LEU A 34 15.24 47.19 7.86
N SER A 35 16.35 47.58 7.23
CA SER A 35 17.07 46.72 6.30
C SER A 35 17.62 45.47 6.99
N ALA A 36 18.10 45.59 8.23
CA ALA A 36 18.56 44.44 9.00
C ALA A 36 17.40 43.51 9.41
N GLU A 37 16.27 44.09 9.83
CA GLU A 37 15.08 43.33 10.22
C GLU A 37 14.45 42.59 9.03
N VAL A 38 14.33 43.26 7.88
CA VAL A 38 13.85 42.64 6.63
C VAL A 38 14.78 41.52 6.19
N HIS A 39 16.10 41.72 6.24
CA HIS A 39 17.05 40.67 5.87
C HIS A 39 16.95 39.44 6.77
N ALA A 40 16.85 39.63 8.08
CA ALA A 40 16.65 38.53 9.03
C ALA A 40 15.32 37.79 8.78
N THR A 41 14.25 38.53 8.44
CA THR A 41 12.94 37.95 8.12
C THR A 41 13.00 37.10 6.84
N VAL A 42 13.66 37.60 5.79
CA VAL A 42 13.85 36.85 4.54
C VAL A 42 14.62 35.55 4.79
N GLN A 43 15.70 35.59 5.58
CA GLN A 43 16.47 34.39 5.92
C GLN A 43 15.63 33.34 6.68
N LEU A 44 14.74 33.78 7.58
CA LEU A 44 13.84 32.87 8.29
C LEU A 44 12.81 32.22 7.36
N VAL A 45 12.29 32.98 6.40
CA VAL A 45 11.37 32.47 5.39
C VAL A 45 12.07 31.46 4.49
N ASP A 46 13.27 31.75 3.99
CA ASP A 46 14.06 30.84 3.15
C ASP A 46 14.34 29.52 3.88
N TYR A 47 14.75 29.59 5.16
CA TYR A 47 14.95 28.40 5.99
C TYR A 47 13.66 27.59 6.16
N SER A 48 12.53 28.27 6.33
CA SER A 48 11.23 27.60 6.42
C SER A 48 10.86 26.93 5.10
N GLU A 49 11.11 27.58 3.96
CA GLU A 49 10.83 27.06 2.62
C GLU A 49 11.68 25.81 2.32
N GLU A 50 12.99 25.86 2.58
CA GLU A 50 13.88 24.71 2.43
C GLU A 50 13.43 23.52 3.31
N ASN A 51 13.04 23.80 4.56
CA ASN A 51 12.56 22.77 5.47
C ASN A 51 11.20 22.18 5.01
N LEU A 52 10.26 23.01 4.56
CA LEU A 52 8.98 22.56 4.00
C LEU A 52 9.18 21.75 2.73
N SER A 53 10.05 22.20 1.83
CA SER A 53 10.41 21.48 0.59
C SER A 53 11.03 20.11 0.90
N GLY A 54 11.93 20.05 1.88
CA GLY A 54 12.52 18.79 2.35
C GLY A 54 11.51 17.84 3.02
N GLN A 55 10.49 18.38 3.70
CA GLN A 55 9.38 17.57 4.23
C GLN A 55 8.46 17.08 3.11
N LEU A 56 8.07 17.93 2.17
CA LEU A 56 7.26 17.55 1.01
C LEU A 56 7.95 16.49 0.16
N THR A 57 9.26 16.60 -0.06
CA THR A 57 10.04 15.59 -0.78
C THR A 57 9.97 14.24 -0.08
N ARG A 58 10.18 14.21 1.25
CA ARG A 58 10.04 12.98 2.04
C ARG A 58 8.63 12.40 1.98
N ILE A 59 7.61 13.23 2.10
CA ILE A 59 6.21 12.80 1.97
C ILE A 59 5.96 12.23 0.57
N HIS A 60 6.44 12.88 -0.49
CA HIS A 60 6.33 12.40 -1.86
C HIS A 60 7.04 11.06 -2.05
N GLU A 61 8.23 10.86 -1.48
CA GLU A 61 8.96 9.59 -1.50
C GLU A 61 8.19 8.49 -0.76
N GLN A 62 7.62 8.80 0.41
CA GLN A 62 6.79 7.87 1.18
C GLN A 62 5.53 7.47 0.40
N ILE A 63 4.83 8.44 -0.21
CA ILE A 63 3.66 8.19 -1.06
C ILE A 63 4.05 7.37 -2.30
N ALA A 64 5.18 7.67 -2.94
CA ALA A 64 5.66 6.90 -4.09
C ALA A 64 5.91 5.43 -3.71
N GLY A 65 6.52 5.18 -2.53
CA GLY A 65 6.68 3.82 -1.98
C GLY A 65 5.34 3.14 -1.70
N LEU A 66 4.39 3.87 -1.12
CA LEU A 66 3.02 3.40 -0.81
C LEU A 66 2.18 3.06 -2.03
N VAL A 67 2.41 3.72 -3.17
CA VAL A 67 1.66 3.43 -4.40
C VAL A 67 2.34 2.33 -5.19
N ALA A 68 3.67 2.31 -5.25
CA ALA A 68 4.40 1.37 -6.08
C ALA A 68 4.35 -0.09 -5.57
N ILE A 69 4.51 -0.31 -4.26
CA ILE A 69 4.59 -1.66 -3.68
C ILE A 69 3.23 -2.37 -3.69
N PRO A 70 2.13 -1.77 -3.20
CA PRO A 70 0.80 -2.37 -3.26
C PRO A 70 0.27 -2.50 -4.69
N ALA A 71 0.61 -1.60 -5.62
CA ALA A 71 0.15 -1.74 -7.01
C ALA A 71 0.69 -3.01 -7.68
N ALA A 72 1.89 -3.48 -7.33
CA ALA A 72 2.42 -4.76 -7.82
C ALA A 72 1.78 -5.94 -7.07
N THR A 73 1.75 -5.88 -5.73
CA THR A 73 1.31 -6.98 -4.87
C THR A 73 -0.21 -7.19 -4.90
N THR A 74 -1.02 -6.12 -4.79
CA THR A 74 -2.49 -6.18 -4.83
C THR A 74 -3.01 -6.62 -6.19
N ARG A 75 -2.35 -6.19 -7.28
CA ARG A 75 -2.70 -6.63 -8.64
C ARG A 75 -2.42 -8.12 -8.82
N ASN A 76 -1.38 -8.64 -8.17
CA ASN A 76 -1.12 -10.08 -8.11
C ASN A 76 -2.17 -10.81 -7.25
N SER A 77 -2.49 -10.31 -6.05
CA SER A 77 -3.50 -10.93 -5.17
C SER A 77 -4.90 -10.98 -5.79
N GLY A 78 -5.31 -9.95 -6.54
CA GLY A 78 -6.59 -9.95 -7.27
C GLY A 78 -6.64 -11.03 -8.35
N VAL A 79 -5.56 -11.19 -9.13
CA VAL A 79 -5.44 -12.25 -10.15
C VAL A 79 -5.42 -13.64 -9.51
N GLU A 80 -4.71 -13.81 -8.39
CA GLU A 80 -4.70 -15.06 -7.63
C GLU A 80 -6.10 -15.42 -7.11
N LEU A 81 -6.85 -14.43 -6.59
CA LEU A 81 -8.19 -14.66 -6.07
C LEU A 81 -9.22 -14.97 -7.18
N GLU A 82 -9.10 -14.33 -8.34
CA GLU A 82 -9.91 -14.67 -9.53
C GLU A 82 -9.65 -16.11 -10.00
N ALA A 83 -8.37 -16.50 -10.05
CA ALA A 83 -7.99 -17.86 -10.43
C ALA A 83 -8.44 -18.91 -9.40
N VAL A 84 -8.52 -18.55 -8.12
CA VAL A 84 -9.14 -19.35 -7.06
C VAL A 84 -10.63 -19.56 -7.34
N VAL A 85 -11.37 -18.50 -7.65
CA VAL A 85 -12.82 -18.58 -7.97
C VAL A 85 -13.05 -19.53 -9.14
N GLN A 86 -12.31 -19.34 -10.24
CA GLN A 86 -12.40 -20.21 -11.41
C GLN A 86 -12.08 -21.68 -11.08
N ALA A 87 -11.03 -21.93 -10.29
CA ALA A 87 -10.68 -23.28 -9.86
C ALA A 87 -11.76 -23.92 -8.96
N THR A 88 -12.37 -23.14 -8.05
CA THR A 88 -13.47 -23.64 -7.21
C THR A 88 -14.72 -23.95 -8.03
N GLU A 89 -15.08 -23.12 -9.01
CA GLU A 89 -16.23 -23.37 -9.88
C GLU A 89 -16.01 -24.62 -10.75
N ALA A 90 -14.82 -24.79 -11.32
CA ALA A 90 -14.47 -25.97 -12.10
C ALA A 90 -14.51 -27.26 -11.25
N ALA A 91 -13.97 -27.22 -10.03
CA ALA A 91 -14.03 -28.35 -9.11
C ALA A 91 -15.47 -28.68 -8.71
N ALA A 92 -16.30 -27.68 -8.41
CA ALA A 92 -17.71 -27.86 -8.07
C ALA A 92 -18.50 -28.49 -9.23
N ASN A 93 -18.32 -28.02 -10.46
CA ASN A 93 -18.95 -28.62 -11.65
C ASN A 93 -18.51 -30.08 -11.83
N THR A 94 -17.21 -30.37 -11.70
CA THR A 94 -16.68 -31.74 -11.83
C THR A 94 -17.29 -32.68 -10.80
N ILE A 95 -17.42 -32.23 -9.55
CA ILE A 95 -18.03 -33.01 -8.47
C ILE A 95 -19.51 -33.27 -8.77
N MET A 96 -20.24 -32.25 -9.23
CA MET A 96 -21.66 -32.35 -9.56
C MET A 96 -21.90 -33.30 -10.74
N GLU A 97 -21.14 -33.16 -11.82
CA GLU A 97 -21.22 -34.06 -12.99
C GLU A 97 -20.89 -35.52 -12.63
N ALA A 98 -19.90 -35.73 -11.77
CA ALA A 98 -19.56 -37.07 -11.30
C ALA A 98 -20.66 -37.67 -10.42
N ALA A 99 -21.26 -36.87 -9.53
CA ALA A 99 -22.38 -37.28 -8.69
C ALA A 99 -23.63 -37.60 -9.53
N GLU A 100 -23.96 -36.77 -10.52
CA GLU A 100 -25.06 -37.02 -11.46
C GLU A 100 -24.86 -38.32 -12.26
N ALA A 101 -23.64 -38.59 -12.73
CA ALA A 101 -23.31 -39.82 -13.42
C ALA A 101 -23.45 -41.07 -12.52
N ILE A 102 -23.09 -40.95 -11.24
CA ILE A 102 -23.28 -42.02 -10.25
C ILE A 102 -24.77 -42.23 -9.97
N GLN A 103 -25.56 -41.16 -9.85
CA GLN A 103 -27.01 -41.24 -9.64
C GLN A 103 -27.70 -41.92 -10.83
N ALA A 104 -27.36 -41.52 -12.06
CA ALA A 104 -27.89 -42.15 -13.27
C ALA A 104 -27.54 -43.64 -13.36
N TRP A 105 -26.38 -44.05 -12.85
CA TRP A 105 -26.03 -45.46 -12.73
C TRP A 105 -26.87 -46.20 -11.68
N LEU A 106 -27.11 -45.59 -10.52
CA LEU A 106 -27.93 -46.17 -9.45
C LEU A 106 -29.38 -46.40 -9.90
N ASP A 107 -29.92 -45.49 -10.70
CA ASP A 107 -31.30 -45.57 -11.22
C ASP A 107 -31.43 -46.51 -12.44
N GLY A 108 -30.31 -47.04 -12.96
CA GLY A 108 -30.27 -47.90 -14.13
C GLY A 108 -30.52 -49.38 -13.83
N ASP A 109 -31.20 -50.07 -14.75
CA ASP A 109 -31.60 -51.48 -14.61
C ASP A 109 -30.44 -52.50 -14.82
N LYS A 110 -29.25 -52.04 -15.23
CA LYS A 110 -28.09 -52.89 -15.55
C LYS A 110 -26.86 -52.51 -14.73
N GLN A 111 -26.68 -53.21 -13.61
CA GLN A 111 -25.49 -53.14 -12.78
C GLN A 111 -24.52 -54.27 -13.15
N ASP A 112 -23.88 -54.17 -14.31
CA ASP A 112 -22.82 -55.11 -14.70
C ASP A 112 -21.42 -54.66 -14.22
N ALA A 113 -20.43 -55.55 -14.34
CA ALA A 113 -19.06 -55.28 -13.88
C ALA A 113 -18.38 -54.11 -14.62
N ALA A 114 -18.78 -53.83 -15.87
CA ALA A 114 -18.28 -52.69 -16.63
C ALA A 114 -18.84 -51.37 -16.09
N SER A 115 -20.10 -51.37 -15.67
CA SER A 115 -20.79 -50.23 -15.07
C SER A 115 -20.23 -49.88 -13.68
N LEU A 116 -19.78 -50.88 -12.91
CA LEU A 116 -19.11 -50.68 -11.61
C LEU A 116 -17.75 -49.96 -11.75
N ARG A 117 -17.03 -50.20 -12.85
CA ARG A 117 -15.77 -49.48 -13.16
C ARG A 117 -16.04 -48.00 -13.42
N LEU A 118 -17.14 -47.67 -14.09
CA LEU A 118 -17.55 -46.29 -14.36
C LEU A 118 -17.80 -45.52 -13.04
N VAL A 119 -18.48 -46.14 -12.08
CA VAL A 119 -18.69 -45.55 -10.75
C VAL A 119 -17.37 -45.32 -10.03
N SER A 120 -16.45 -46.30 -10.07
CA SER A 120 -15.12 -46.14 -9.48
C SER A 120 -14.34 -44.99 -10.10
N GLU A 121 -14.42 -44.81 -11.42
CA GLU A 121 -13.80 -43.68 -12.12
C GLU A 121 -14.42 -42.34 -11.70
N LYS A 122 -15.76 -42.26 -11.57
CA LYS A 122 -16.44 -41.04 -11.10
C LYS A 122 -16.12 -40.69 -9.65
N VAL A 123 -16.03 -41.69 -8.78
CA VAL A 123 -15.58 -41.51 -7.39
C VAL A 123 -14.12 -41.01 -7.36
N SER A 124 -13.24 -41.56 -8.20
CA SER A 124 -11.86 -41.07 -8.32
C SER A 124 -11.81 -39.61 -8.79
N SER A 125 -12.65 -39.23 -9.76
CA SER A 125 -12.76 -37.85 -10.26
C SER A 125 -13.22 -36.87 -9.16
N ILE A 126 -14.10 -37.30 -8.26
CA ILE A 126 -14.51 -36.50 -7.09
C ILE A 126 -13.31 -36.29 -6.15
N PHE A 127 -12.56 -37.35 -5.83
CA PHE A 127 -11.39 -37.23 -4.96
C PHE A 127 -10.32 -36.31 -5.55
N GLU A 128 -10.08 -36.40 -6.86
CA GLU A 128 -9.15 -35.54 -7.56
C GLU A 128 -9.60 -34.06 -7.51
N ALA A 129 -10.88 -33.78 -7.82
CA ALA A 129 -11.43 -32.43 -7.75
C ALA A 129 -11.36 -31.83 -6.33
N CYS A 130 -11.65 -32.63 -5.30
CA CYS A 130 -11.51 -32.23 -3.90
C CYS A 130 -10.06 -31.97 -3.50
N SER A 131 -9.11 -32.76 -4.01
CA SER A 131 -7.68 -32.54 -3.75
C SER A 131 -7.18 -31.23 -4.38
N PHE A 132 -7.65 -30.88 -5.58
CA PHE A 132 -7.33 -29.61 -6.23
C PHE A 132 -7.93 -28.39 -5.50
N GLN A 133 -9.02 -28.58 -4.74
CA GLN A 133 -9.56 -27.53 -3.87
C GLN A 133 -8.58 -27.15 -2.73
N ASP A 134 -7.72 -28.04 -2.26
CA ASP A 134 -6.72 -27.69 -1.24
C ASP A 134 -5.70 -26.66 -1.76
N VAL A 135 -5.24 -26.86 -3.01
CA VAL A 135 -4.36 -25.90 -3.70
C VAL A 135 -5.01 -24.52 -3.75
N THR A 136 -6.32 -24.48 -4.00
CA THR A 136 -7.12 -23.25 -3.98
C THR A 136 -7.15 -22.59 -2.59
N GLY A 137 -7.27 -23.38 -1.50
CA GLY A 137 -7.16 -22.88 -0.13
C GLY A 137 -5.77 -22.32 0.23
N GLN A 138 -4.70 -22.91 -0.31
CA GLN A 138 -3.34 -22.38 -0.17
C GLN A 138 -3.17 -21.04 -0.90
N ARG A 139 -3.74 -20.89 -2.09
CA ARG A 139 -3.71 -19.64 -2.87
C ARG A 139 -4.47 -18.49 -2.19
N ILE A 140 -5.65 -18.77 -1.61
CA ILE A 140 -6.38 -17.79 -0.80
C ILE A 140 -5.52 -17.30 0.38
N ARG A 141 -4.87 -18.21 1.11
CA ARG A 141 -3.98 -17.84 2.23
C ARG A 141 -2.84 -16.92 1.78
N ARG A 142 -2.21 -17.20 0.65
CA ARG A 142 -1.15 -16.33 0.08
C ARG A 142 -1.69 -14.95 -0.27
N ALA A 143 -2.85 -14.86 -0.92
CA ALA A 143 -3.48 -13.59 -1.25
C ALA A 143 -3.80 -12.77 0.02
N ILE A 144 -4.30 -13.42 1.08
CA ILE A 144 -4.59 -12.76 2.37
C ILE A 144 -3.30 -12.30 3.07
N GLN A 145 -2.25 -13.12 3.10
CA GLN A 145 -0.96 -12.73 3.67
C GLN A 145 -0.37 -11.51 2.96
N HIS A 146 -0.46 -11.46 1.63
CA HIS A 146 -0.05 -10.30 0.85
C HIS A 146 -0.84 -9.04 1.20
N LEU A 147 -2.17 -9.15 1.37
CA LEU A 147 -3.02 -8.02 1.77
C LEU A 147 -2.70 -7.54 3.19
N GLN A 148 -2.50 -8.47 4.14
CA GLN A 148 -2.08 -8.15 5.52
C GLN A 148 -0.72 -7.45 5.55
N GLN A 149 0.20 -7.81 4.66
CA GLN A 149 1.50 -7.15 4.58
C GLN A 149 1.38 -5.70 4.07
N VAL A 150 0.48 -5.45 3.11
CA VAL A 150 0.15 -4.10 2.65
C VAL A 150 -0.47 -3.28 3.79
N GLU A 151 -1.38 -3.87 4.56
CA GLU A 151 -2.01 -3.23 5.73
C GLU A 151 -0.97 -2.84 6.79
N GLN A 152 -0.06 -3.74 7.14
CA GLN A 152 0.99 -3.49 8.13
C GLN A 152 1.96 -2.38 7.70
N MET A 153 2.26 -2.29 6.40
CA MET A 153 3.03 -1.17 5.83
C MET A 153 2.30 0.17 5.96
N LEU A 154 0.97 0.18 5.79
CA LEU A 154 0.14 1.38 5.94
C LEU A 154 0.04 1.82 7.42
N GLU A 155 -0.14 0.88 8.35
CA GLU A 155 -0.22 1.15 9.79
C GLU A 155 1.06 1.78 10.35
N GLY A 156 2.23 1.26 9.95
CA GLY A 156 3.54 1.78 10.41
C GLY A 156 3.82 3.22 9.98
N MET A 157 3.05 3.76 9.03
CA MET A 157 3.24 5.12 8.50
C MET A 157 2.24 6.15 9.04
N ILE A 158 1.15 5.74 9.72
CA ILE A 158 0.17 6.66 10.33
C ILE A 158 0.43 6.73 11.83
N PRO A 159 1.10 7.78 12.36
CA PRO A 159 1.30 7.92 13.79
C PRO A 159 -0.06 8.22 14.45
N GLY A 160 -0.58 7.27 15.23
CA GLY A 160 -1.86 7.41 15.94
C GLY A 160 -3.10 6.85 15.23
N GLY A 161 -2.93 6.09 14.14
CA GLY A 161 -4.01 5.33 13.50
C GLY A 161 -4.53 4.20 14.39
N ALA A 162 -5.85 3.97 14.36
CA ALA A 162 -6.61 3.22 15.36
C ALA A 162 -6.20 1.74 15.55
N ALA A 163 -6.59 1.23 16.73
CA ALA A 163 -6.48 -0.12 17.30
C ALA A 163 -6.25 -1.30 16.32
N PRO A 164 -5.48 -2.33 16.74
CA PRO A 164 -5.09 -3.44 15.89
C PRO A 164 -6.32 -4.17 15.34
N VAL A 165 -6.42 -4.22 14.02
CA VAL A 165 -7.46 -4.99 13.33
C VAL A 165 -7.15 -6.47 13.49
N GLU A 166 -8.16 -7.25 13.89
CA GLU A 166 -8.05 -8.68 14.16
C GLU A 166 -7.51 -9.42 12.92
N THR A 167 -6.33 -10.05 13.05
CA THR A 167 -5.75 -10.88 12.00
C THR A 167 -6.72 -11.99 11.59
N VAL A 168 -7.24 -11.92 10.37
CA VAL A 168 -8.08 -12.96 9.78
C VAL A 168 -7.25 -14.24 9.63
N THR A 169 -7.58 -15.25 10.43
CA THR A 169 -7.00 -16.60 10.32
C THR A 169 -7.90 -17.45 9.43
N VAL A 170 -7.44 -17.80 8.23
CA VAL A 170 -8.16 -18.72 7.34
C VAL A 170 -7.70 -20.15 7.59
N THR A 171 -8.44 -20.83 8.46
CA THR A 171 -8.28 -22.27 8.70
C THR A 171 -9.03 -23.02 7.60
N ALA A 172 -8.31 -23.74 6.73
CA ALA A 172 -8.95 -24.69 5.82
C ALA A 172 -9.31 -25.94 6.63
N MET A 173 -10.60 -26.15 6.89
CA MET A 173 -11.10 -27.41 7.41
C MET A 173 -11.24 -28.41 6.26
N MET A 174 -10.16 -29.12 5.95
CA MET A 174 -10.31 -30.40 5.25
C MET A 174 -10.66 -31.46 6.28
N HIS A 175 -11.87 -31.99 6.21
CA HIS A 175 -12.25 -33.22 6.90
C HIS A 175 -11.72 -34.42 6.11
N THR A 176 -10.42 -34.63 6.13
CA THR A 176 -9.83 -35.89 5.68
C THR A 176 -9.51 -36.75 6.91
N VAL A 177 -9.77 -38.06 6.82
CA VAL A 177 -9.67 -39.02 7.93
C VAL A 177 -8.20 -39.38 8.27
N ALA A 178 -7.24 -38.49 8.01
CA ALA A 178 -5.84 -38.71 8.37
C ALA A 178 -5.18 -37.39 8.74
N ALA A 179 -4.46 -37.40 9.86
CA ALA A 179 -3.72 -36.25 10.36
C ALA A 179 -2.69 -35.77 9.31
N PRO A 180 -2.50 -34.45 9.13
CA PRO A 180 -1.51 -33.93 8.21
C PRO A 180 -0.11 -34.18 8.78
N GLU A 181 0.66 -35.06 8.12
CA GLU A 181 2.11 -35.04 8.27
C GLU A 181 2.63 -33.67 7.83
N GLN A 182 3.61 -33.17 8.58
CA GLN A 182 4.14 -31.82 8.47
C GLN A 182 4.47 -31.45 7.01
N ALA A 183 3.95 -30.30 6.58
CA ALA A 183 4.26 -29.70 5.28
C ALA A 183 5.78 -29.54 5.13
N GLY A 184 6.39 -30.41 4.33
CA GLY A 184 7.73 -30.23 3.81
C GLY A 184 7.80 -29.02 2.86
N PRO A 185 9.02 -28.61 2.44
CA PRO A 185 9.20 -27.47 1.56
C PRO A 185 8.40 -27.64 0.26
N ASP A 186 7.66 -26.59 -0.07
CA ASP A 186 6.84 -26.41 -1.26
C ASP A 186 7.60 -26.87 -2.51
N LEU A 187 7.25 -28.04 -3.06
CA LEU A 187 7.80 -28.50 -4.32
C LEU A 187 7.22 -27.60 -5.41
N ALA A 188 8.01 -26.64 -5.87
CA ALA A 188 7.67 -25.88 -7.06
C ALA A 188 7.35 -26.85 -8.21
N GLN A 189 6.45 -26.48 -9.11
CA GLN A 189 6.04 -27.31 -10.27
C GLN A 189 7.24 -27.88 -11.05
N ALA A 190 8.33 -27.12 -11.11
CA ALA A 190 9.60 -27.52 -11.74
C ALA A 190 10.36 -28.67 -11.05
N GLU A 191 9.99 -29.01 -9.81
CA GLU A 191 10.58 -30.09 -9.00
C GLU A 191 9.71 -31.34 -9.07
N ILE A 192 8.37 -31.17 -9.17
CA ILE A 192 7.41 -32.24 -9.49
C ILE A 192 7.68 -32.80 -10.90
N ASP A 193 7.87 -31.92 -11.89
CA ASP A 193 8.15 -32.33 -13.27
C ASP A 193 9.52 -33.04 -13.40
N ARG A 194 10.45 -32.77 -12.47
CA ARG A 194 11.76 -33.41 -12.40
C ARG A 194 11.70 -34.80 -11.78
N LEU A 195 10.76 -35.01 -10.85
CA LEU A 195 10.56 -36.29 -10.16
C LEU A 195 9.79 -37.31 -11.01
N LEU A 196 8.91 -36.84 -11.90
CA LEU A 196 8.09 -37.70 -12.76
C LEU A 196 8.78 -38.09 -14.08
N ASN A 197 9.83 -37.37 -14.48
CA ASN A 197 10.57 -37.61 -15.73
C ASN A 197 12.02 -38.08 -15.52
N GLY A 198 12.33 -38.58 -14.31
CA GLY A 198 13.62 -39.17 -13.94
C GLY A 198 13.63 -40.69 -14.07
#